data_AF-A0A8H5KLX7-F1
#
_entry.id   AF-A0A8H5KLX7-F1
#
_cell.length_a   1.000
_cell.length_b   1.000
_cell.length_c   1.000
_cell.angle_alpha   90.00
_cell.angle_beta   90.00
_cell.angle_gamma   90.00
#
_symmetry.space_group_name_H-M   'P 1'
#
loop_
_entity.id
_entity.type
_entity.pdbx_description
1 polymer ?
#
loop_
_entity_poly.entity_id
_entity_poly.type
_entity_poly.pdbx_seq_one_letter_code
_entity_poly.pdbx_strand_id
1 'polypeptide(L)'
;MSGRRDFLNQAAPENYVAGLGRGATGFTTRSDLGPARDGPSEDQIKEALAKRAAQLGLAPDKKGKDKEKDEDEGGDEERFQDPDNEVGLFAGGVYDKDDEEADKIWEWVDERMDRRKKQREAREQAEKDEYERNNPKIQQQFSDLKRALATVTDDEWANLPEVGDLTGKNRRSKQALRQRFYAVPDSVIAAARDSSEMGTTVMDEGTSSNAGGSDAADGTMTNFAKIGAARDKVLKSRLEQAGSDSAAPGTSTSIDPQAILRVDTS
;
A
#
# COMPACT_ATOMS: atom_id res chain seq x y z
N MET A 1 -2.65 13.63 23.39
CA MET A 1 -1.81 14.82 23.57
C MET A 1 -1.01 15.00 22.29
N SER A 2 -1.50 15.83 21.36
CA SER A 2 -0.78 16.16 20.13
C SER A 2 0.42 17.04 20.50
N GLY A 3 1.63 16.51 20.34
CA GLY A 3 2.85 17.30 20.49
C GLY A 3 2.88 18.37 19.41
N ARG A 4 2.95 19.63 19.82
CA ARG A 4 2.90 20.79 18.92
C ARG A 4 4.10 20.73 17.97
N ARG A 5 3.84 20.47 16.69
CA ARG A 5 4.82 20.45 15.59
C ARG A 5 5.21 21.89 15.20
N ASP A 6 5.65 22.70 16.16
CA ASP A 6 5.95 24.13 15.95
C ASP A 6 7.04 24.34 14.90
N PHE A 7 7.99 23.41 14.78
CA PHE A 7 9.08 23.49 13.81
C PHE A 7 8.65 23.30 12.34
N LEU A 8 7.50 22.67 12.06
CA LEU A 8 6.99 22.49 10.69
C LEU A 8 6.28 23.74 10.15
N ASN A 9 5.78 24.59 11.04
CA ASN A 9 5.06 25.82 10.68
C ASN A 9 5.96 27.07 10.74
N GLN A 10 7.24 26.92 11.10
CA GLN A 10 8.22 28.00 11.13
C GLN A 10 9.07 27.95 9.85
N ALA A 11 9.37 29.12 9.28
CA ALA A 11 10.30 29.21 8.16
C ALA A 11 11.71 28.77 8.59
N ALA A 12 12.47 28.21 7.66
CA ALA A 12 13.85 27.80 7.94
C ALA A 12 14.69 29.01 8.41
N PRO A 13 15.51 28.87 9.46
CA PRO A 13 16.36 29.95 9.94
C PRO A 13 17.35 30.43 8.86
N GLU A 14 17.51 31.75 8.74
CA GLU A 14 18.46 32.37 7.81
C GLU A 14 19.89 31.89 8.12
N ASN A 15 20.63 31.47 7.09
CA ASN A 15 21.98 30.91 7.14
C ASN A 15 22.12 29.51 7.75
N TYR A 16 21.03 28.79 8.00
CA TYR A 16 21.13 27.36 8.37
C TYR A 16 21.57 26.53 7.17
N VAL A 17 22.72 25.86 7.29
CA VAL A 17 23.19 24.86 6.33
C VAL A 17 22.76 23.48 6.82
N ALA A 18 21.88 22.83 6.06
CA ALA A 18 21.40 21.48 6.36
C ALA A 18 22.58 20.51 6.49
N GLY A 19 22.55 19.64 7.51
CA GLY A 19 23.64 18.71 7.82
C GLY A 19 24.74 19.33 8.70
N LEU A 20 25.25 20.52 8.35
CA LEU A 20 26.33 21.17 9.09
C LEU A 20 25.90 21.63 10.49
N GLY A 21 24.72 22.27 10.60
CA GLY A 21 24.16 22.73 11.89
C GLY A 21 23.79 21.60 12.87
N ARG A 22 23.65 20.36 12.36
CA ARG A 22 23.43 19.14 13.16
C ARG A 22 24.75 18.43 13.51
N GLY A 23 25.89 18.89 12.99
CA GLY A 23 27.18 18.19 13.10
C GLY A 23 27.24 16.91 12.27
N ALA A 24 26.44 16.80 11.21
CA ALA A 24 26.51 15.68 10.29
C ALA A 24 27.73 15.85 9.38
N THR A 25 28.75 15.01 9.59
CA THR A 25 29.88 14.87 8.68
C THR A 25 29.64 13.66 7.79
N GLY A 26 29.80 13.81 6.46
CA GLY A 26 29.74 12.67 5.54
C GLY A 26 30.80 11.61 5.90
N PHE A 27 30.48 10.33 5.75
CA PHE A 27 31.45 9.27 5.98
C PHE A 27 32.55 9.33 4.90
N THR A 28 33.77 9.71 5.28
CA THR A 28 34.93 9.62 4.40
C THR A 28 35.26 8.14 4.20
N THR A 29 35.02 7.61 3.01
CA THR A 29 35.47 6.26 2.66
C THR A 29 36.92 6.31 2.19
N ARG A 30 37.63 5.17 2.22
CA ARG A 30 39.04 5.05 1.84
C ARG A 30 39.34 5.56 0.41
N SER A 31 38.33 5.68 -0.43
CA SER A 31 38.43 6.23 -1.80
C SER A 31 38.44 7.77 -1.83
N ASP A 32 37.97 8.43 -0.78
CA ASP A 32 37.88 9.90 -0.66
C ASP A 32 39.13 10.52 -0.01
N LEU A 33 39.92 9.70 0.71
CA LEU A 33 41.30 10.03 1.06
C LEU A 33 42.21 9.80 -0.17
N GLY A 34 42.09 10.68 -1.16
CA GLY A 34 43.12 10.87 -2.17
C GLY A 34 44.45 11.34 -1.55
N PRO A 35 45.59 11.28 -2.29
CA PRO A 35 46.91 11.53 -1.72
C PRO A 35 47.01 12.95 -1.18
N ALA A 36 47.09 13.05 0.15
CA ALA A 36 47.17 14.31 0.87
C ALA A 36 48.38 15.15 0.44
N ARG A 37 48.10 16.40 0.05
CA ARG A 37 49.03 17.52 0.24
C ARG A 37 48.22 18.79 0.44
N ASP A 38 48.47 19.48 1.54
CA ASP A 38 47.87 20.78 1.91
C ASP A 38 47.72 21.69 0.68
N GLY A 39 46.48 22.03 0.36
CA GLY A 39 46.15 23.02 -0.67
C GLY A 39 46.42 24.44 -0.17
N PRO A 40 46.73 25.39 -1.07
CA PRO A 40 46.92 26.80 -0.72
C PRO A 40 45.68 27.36 0.00
N SER A 41 45.88 28.25 0.96
CA SER A 41 44.81 28.79 1.81
C SER A 41 43.71 29.50 1.00
N GLU A 42 42.50 29.57 1.55
CA GLU A 42 41.31 30.15 0.89
C GLU A 42 41.55 31.56 0.31
N ASP A 43 42.42 32.35 0.94
CA ASP A 43 42.76 33.71 0.47
C ASP A 43 43.59 33.70 -0.81
N GLN A 44 44.48 32.71 -0.97
CA GLN A 44 45.32 32.56 -2.16
C GLN A 44 44.51 32.08 -3.36
N ILE A 45 43.48 31.25 -3.11
CA ILE A 45 42.55 30.79 -4.15
C ILE A 45 41.66 31.94 -4.63
N LYS A 46 41.16 32.78 -3.71
CA LYS A 46 40.36 33.97 -4.04
C LYS A 46 41.17 34.99 -4.84
N GLU A 47 42.43 35.23 -4.48
CA GLU A 47 43.30 36.14 -5.21
C GLU A 47 43.65 35.61 -6.61
N ALA A 48 43.93 34.31 -6.74
CA ALA A 48 44.19 33.68 -8.03
C ALA A 48 42.95 33.69 -8.95
N LEU A 49 41.76 33.50 -8.39
CA LEU A 49 40.49 33.57 -9.12
C LEU A 49 40.17 35.00 -9.55
N ALA A 50 40.37 35.99 -8.68
CA ALA A 50 40.17 37.41 -8.99
C ALA A 50 41.14 37.89 -10.08
N LYS A 51 42.39 37.45 -10.02
CA LYS A 51 43.42 37.78 -11.03
C LYS A 51 43.10 37.15 -12.38
N ARG A 52 42.57 35.91 -12.38
CA ARG A 52 42.11 35.22 -13.60
C ARG A 52 40.86 35.88 -14.21
N ALA A 53 39.92 36.33 -13.38
CA ALA A 53 38.73 37.04 -13.83
C ALA A 53 39.08 38.41 -14.46
N ALA A 54 40.02 39.15 -13.86
CA ALA A 54 40.51 40.42 -14.41
C ALA A 54 41.26 40.25 -15.75
N GLN A 55 42.01 39.15 -15.91
CA GLN A 55 42.74 38.85 -17.15
C GLN A 55 41.82 38.42 -18.31
N LEU A 56 40.63 37.89 -18.01
CA LEU A 56 39.65 37.42 -19.00
C LEU A 56 38.51 38.42 -19.28
N GLY A 57 38.48 39.57 -18.60
CA GLY A 57 37.52 40.65 -18.88
C GLY A 57 36.05 40.32 -18.59
N LEU A 58 35.77 39.27 -17.80
CA LEU A 58 34.40 38.89 -17.42
C LEU A 58 33.96 39.71 -16.19
N ALA A 59 33.11 40.71 -16.42
CA ALA A 59 32.31 41.30 -15.34
C ALA A 59 31.19 40.32 -14.94
N PRO A 60 30.84 40.19 -13.64
CA PRO A 60 29.78 39.30 -13.21
C PRO A 60 28.41 39.91 -13.52
N ASP A 61 27.83 39.53 -14.66
CA ASP A 61 26.44 39.84 -14.98
C ASP A 61 25.53 38.95 -14.12
N LYS A 62 24.90 39.56 -13.11
CA LYS A 62 23.84 38.93 -12.31
C LYS A 62 22.54 38.97 -13.13
N LYS A 63 22.29 37.96 -13.96
CA LYS A 63 20.94 37.76 -14.51
C LYS A 63 20.62 36.29 -14.76
N GLY A 64 19.70 35.77 -13.94
CA GLY A 64 18.78 34.70 -14.30
C GLY A 64 19.26 33.28 -14.05
N LYS A 65 19.03 32.74 -12.85
CA LYS A 65 18.82 31.29 -12.67
C LYS A 65 18.01 31.00 -11.41
N ASP A 66 16.75 31.44 -11.38
CA ASP A 66 15.72 30.73 -10.63
C ASP A 66 15.36 29.48 -11.44
N LYS A 67 16.08 28.38 -11.16
CA LYS A 67 15.55 27.04 -11.38
C LYS A 67 15.43 26.42 -9.99
N GLU A 68 14.20 26.41 -9.52
CA GLU A 68 13.70 25.60 -8.42
C GLU A 68 14.28 24.19 -8.58
N LYS A 69 15.15 23.81 -7.65
CA LYS A 69 15.67 22.46 -7.52
C LYS A 69 14.63 21.69 -6.70
N ASP A 70 13.75 20.97 -7.39
CA ASP A 70 13.07 19.82 -6.80
C ASP A 70 14.13 18.73 -6.57
N GLU A 71 14.86 18.84 -5.47
CA GLU A 71 15.72 17.79 -4.92
C GLU A 71 14.90 16.98 -3.91
N ASP A 72 14.14 15.99 -4.38
CA ASP A 72 13.88 14.80 -3.58
C ASP A 72 13.43 13.63 -4.49
N GLU A 73 14.00 12.45 -4.26
CA GLU A 73 13.61 11.13 -4.83
C GLU A 73 14.12 10.67 -6.22
N GLY A 74 15.05 11.35 -6.91
CA GLY A 74 15.58 10.87 -8.22
C GLY A 74 17.04 10.35 -8.22
N GLY A 75 17.80 10.65 -7.17
CA GLY A 75 19.25 10.70 -7.26
C GLY A 75 19.95 9.41 -7.65
N ASP A 76 19.41 8.25 -7.31
CA ASP A 76 20.14 6.98 -7.47
C ASP A 76 19.87 6.31 -8.83
N GLU A 77 18.68 6.47 -9.41
CA GLU A 77 18.30 5.84 -10.70
C GLU A 77 18.62 6.74 -11.91
N GLU A 78 18.65 8.06 -11.73
CA GLU A 78 19.10 8.99 -12.78
C GLU A 78 20.62 8.93 -13.02
N ARG A 79 21.40 8.50 -12.02
CA ARG A 79 22.87 8.38 -12.14
C ARG A 79 23.34 7.14 -12.91
N PHE A 80 22.46 6.15 -13.10
CA PHE A 80 22.75 4.91 -13.83
C PHE A 80 21.93 4.80 -15.12
N GLN A 81 21.52 5.94 -15.71
CA GLN A 81 20.99 5.95 -17.07
C GLN A 81 22.03 5.43 -18.05
N ASP A 82 21.57 4.78 -19.12
CA ASP A 82 22.46 4.39 -20.21
C ASP A 82 23.23 5.62 -20.70
N PRO A 83 24.55 5.51 -20.97
CA PRO A 83 25.39 6.65 -21.35
C PRO A 83 24.89 7.36 -22.62
N ASP A 84 24.12 6.67 -23.45
CA ASP A 84 23.48 7.22 -24.65
C ASP A 84 22.25 8.12 -24.34
N ASN A 85 21.79 8.14 -23.08
CA ASN A 85 20.59 8.86 -22.63
C ASN A 85 20.94 10.03 -21.68
N GLU A 86 22.23 10.38 -21.55
CA GLU A 86 22.69 11.54 -20.80
C GLU A 86 22.29 12.86 -21.51
N VAL A 87 21.14 13.41 -21.13
CA VAL A 87 20.63 14.67 -21.67
C VAL A 87 21.24 15.86 -20.92
N GLY A 88 21.88 16.80 -21.65
CA GLY A 88 22.24 18.12 -21.12
C GLY A 88 23.70 18.34 -20.69
N LEU A 89 24.62 17.41 -21.00
CA LEU A 89 26.06 17.55 -20.69
C LEU A 89 26.69 18.82 -21.29
N PHE A 90 26.23 19.24 -22.47
CA PHE A 90 26.73 20.42 -23.17
C PHE A 90 25.93 21.70 -22.89
N ALA A 91 24.82 21.61 -22.14
CA ALA A 91 23.94 22.76 -21.86
C ALA A 91 24.51 23.75 -20.81
N GLY A 92 25.68 23.45 -20.23
CA GLY A 92 26.36 24.30 -19.24
C GLY A 92 27.42 25.25 -19.81
N GLY A 93 27.73 25.17 -21.10
CA GLY A 93 28.73 26.00 -21.78
C GLY A 93 28.23 27.40 -22.13
N VAL A 94 29.14 28.27 -22.59
CA VAL A 94 28.77 29.53 -23.26
C VAL A 94 28.17 29.15 -24.60
N TYR A 95 26.98 29.65 -24.88
CA TYR A 95 26.24 29.37 -26.11
C TYR A 95 26.17 30.68 -26.90
N ASP A 96 26.84 30.69 -28.06
CA ASP A 96 26.97 31.86 -28.91
C ASP A 96 25.99 31.79 -30.09
N LYS A 97 25.85 32.90 -30.82
CA LYS A 97 24.96 32.98 -32.00
C LYS A 97 25.34 31.99 -33.10
N ASP A 98 26.62 31.65 -33.19
CA ASP A 98 27.12 30.67 -34.15
C ASP A 98 26.67 29.25 -33.77
N ASP A 99 26.51 28.95 -32.47
CA ASP A 99 25.97 27.68 -31.98
C ASP A 99 24.47 27.58 -32.28
N GLU A 100 23.70 28.67 -32.11
CA GLU A 100 22.28 28.74 -32.51
C GLU A 100 22.06 28.50 -34.01
N GLU A 101 22.95 29.04 -34.84
CA GLU A 101 22.88 28.83 -36.29
C GLU A 101 23.27 27.40 -36.66
N ALA A 102 24.28 26.84 -35.99
CA ALA A 102 24.67 25.45 -36.16
C ALA A 102 23.53 24.49 -35.78
N ASP A 103 22.89 24.69 -34.62
CA ASP A 103 21.79 23.84 -34.15
C ASP A 103 20.61 23.87 -35.13
N LYS A 104 20.22 25.06 -35.64
CA LYS A 104 19.16 25.17 -36.67
C LYS A 104 19.50 24.42 -37.96
N ILE A 105 20.78 24.43 -38.36
CA ILE A 105 21.24 23.69 -39.55
C ILE A 105 21.17 22.17 -39.28
N TRP A 106 21.58 21.72 -38.09
CA TRP A 106 21.52 20.32 -37.70
C TRP A 106 20.08 19.81 -37.55
N GLU A 107 19.20 20.58 -36.93
CA GLU A 107 17.75 20.31 -36.87
C GLU A 107 17.17 20.15 -38.28
N TRP A 108 17.49 21.07 -39.20
CA TRP A 108 17.02 20.99 -40.58
C TRP A 108 17.56 19.75 -41.32
N VAL A 109 18.82 19.36 -41.07
CA VAL A 109 19.41 18.12 -41.61
C VAL A 109 18.67 16.90 -41.06
N ASP A 110 18.40 16.85 -39.75
CA ASP A 110 17.67 15.76 -39.12
C ASP A 110 16.23 15.65 -39.66
N GLU A 111 15.50 16.77 -39.73
CA GLU A 111 14.15 16.82 -40.31
C GLU A 111 14.13 16.31 -41.76
N ARG A 112 15.16 16.64 -42.55
CA ARG A 112 15.31 16.18 -43.94
C ARG A 112 15.61 14.68 -44.02
N MET A 113 16.37 14.15 -43.07
CA MET A 113 16.73 12.73 -42.99
C MET A 113 15.62 11.86 -42.40
N ASP A 114 14.64 12.45 -41.73
CA ASP A 114 13.59 11.77 -40.97
C ASP A 114 12.44 11.16 -41.79
N ARG A 115 12.54 11.10 -43.12
CA ARG A 115 11.50 10.43 -43.95
C ARG A 115 11.25 8.97 -43.57
N ARG A 116 12.26 8.28 -43.01
CA ARG A 116 12.13 6.91 -42.46
C ARG A 116 11.76 6.91 -40.98
N LYS A 117 12.19 7.90 -40.20
CA LYS A 117 11.84 8.02 -38.78
C LYS A 117 10.36 8.38 -38.60
N LYS A 118 9.80 9.25 -39.42
CA LYS A 118 8.37 9.65 -39.36
C LYS A 118 7.41 8.46 -39.49
N GLN A 119 7.77 7.45 -40.29
CA GLN A 119 6.98 6.21 -40.39
C GLN A 119 7.15 5.32 -39.15
N ARG A 120 8.36 5.28 -38.57
CA ARG A 120 8.63 4.57 -37.30
C ARG A 120 7.92 5.24 -36.14
N GLU A 121 8.00 6.55 -36.02
CA GLU A 121 7.31 7.36 -35.00
C GLU A 121 5.80 7.27 -35.14
N ALA A 122 5.25 7.31 -36.35
CA ALA A 122 3.81 7.12 -36.54
C ALA A 122 3.36 5.71 -36.11
N ARG A 123 4.17 4.68 -36.38
CA ARG A 123 3.90 3.31 -35.92
C ARG A 123 4.06 3.18 -34.41
N GLU A 124 5.11 3.75 -33.85
CA GLU A 124 5.40 3.74 -32.42
C GLU A 124 4.33 4.52 -31.64
N GLN A 125 3.86 5.64 -32.19
CA GLN A 125 2.76 6.39 -31.63
C GLN A 125 1.45 5.58 -31.70
N ALA A 126 1.15 4.93 -32.83
CA ALA A 126 -0.03 4.08 -32.93
C ALA A 126 0.03 2.88 -31.97
N GLU A 127 1.21 2.28 -31.78
CA GLU A 127 1.44 1.20 -30.81
C GLU A 127 1.32 1.70 -29.37
N LYS A 128 1.85 2.89 -29.07
CA LYS A 128 1.67 3.56 -27.77
C LYS A 128 0.19 3.87 -27.52
N ASP A 129 -0.53 4.39 -28.50
CA ASP A 129 -1.95 4.73 -28.38
C ASP A 129 -2.80 3.46 -28.21
N GLU A 130 -2.46 2.36 -28.90
CA GLU A 130 -3.10 1.05 -28.71
C GLU A 130 -2.77 0.46 -27.34
N TYR A 131 -1.52 0.58 -26.89
CA TYR A 131 -1.08 0.17 -25.56
C TYR A 131 -1.79 0.98 -24.47
N GLU A 132 -1.90 2.30 -24.61
CA GLU A 132 -2.63 3.17 -23.66
C GLU A 132 -4.13 2.89 -23.67
N ARG A 133 -4.70 2.50 -24.82
CA ARG A 133 -6.09 2.04 -24.89
C ARG A 133 -6.28 0.70 -24.17
N ASN A 134 -5.36 -0.25 -24.35
CA ASN A 134 -5.44 -1.58 -23.76
C ASN A 134 -5.03 -1.60 -22.28
N ASN A 135 -4.16 -0.69 -21.87
CA ASN A 135 -3.67 -0.52 -20.52
C ASN A 135 -3.75 0.96 -20.10
N PRO A 136 -4.97 1.49 -19.88
CA PRO A 136 -5.15 2.87 -19.48
C PRO A 136 -4.47 3.10 -18.15
N LYS A 137 -3.81 4.25 -18.00
CA LYS A 137 -3.16 4.63 -16.73
C LYS A 137 -4.21 4.68 -15.63
N ILE A 138 -3.82 4.33 -14.39
CA ILE A 138 -4.76 4.27 -13.27
C ILE A 138 -5.52 5.60 -13.07
N GLN A 139 -4.84 6.73 -13.28
CA GLN A 139 -5.44 8.06 -13.20
C GLN A 139 -6.47 8.32 -14.33
N GLN A 140 -6.26 7.76 -15.53
CA GLN A 140 -7.20 7.85 -16.64
C GLN A 140 -8.46 7.03 -16.36
N GLN A 141 -8.32 5.84 -15.76
CA GLN A 141 -9.45 5.00 -15.33
C GLN A 141 -10.35 5.73 -14.31
N PHE A 142 -9.74 6.54 -13.43
CA PHE A 142 -10.46 7.31 -12.41
C PHE A 142 -10.79 8.76 -12.82
N SER A 143 -10.50 9.17 -14.05
CA SER A 143 -10.75 10.55 -14.49
C SER A 143 -12.22 10.93 -14.47
N ASP A 144 -13.11 10.00 -14.85
CA ASP A 144 -14.56 10.20 -14.79
C ASP A 144 -15.07 10.27 -13.35
N LEU A 145 -14.60 9.38 -12.46
CA LEU A 145 -14.93 9.45 -11.03
C LEU A 145 -14.42 10.74 -10.38
N LYS A 146 -13.22 11.21 -10.75
CA LYS A 146 -12.67 12.48 -10.28
C LYS A 146 -13.49 13.68 -10.76
N ARG A 147 -14.04 13.63 -11.98
CA ARG A 147 -14.97 14.66 -12.49
C ARG A 147 -16.31 14.61 -11.77
N ALA A 148 -16.85 13.42 -11.51
CA ALA A 148 -18.08 13.25 -10.72
C ALA A 148 -17.89 13.77 -9.27
N LEU A 149 -16.70 13.62 -8.70
CA LEU A 149 -16.37 14.15 -7.38
C LEU A 149 -16.47 15.69 -7.29
N ALA A 150 -16.40 16.40 -8.42
CA ALA A 150 -16.59 17.86 -8.45
C ALA A 150 -18.04 18.29 -8.17
N THR A 151 -19.02 17.37 -8.21
CA THR A 151 -20.41 17.69 -7.83
C THR A 151 -20.66 17.62 -6.33
N VAL A 152 -19.71 17.07 -5.56
CA VAL A 152 -19.79 16.97 -4.10
C VAL A 152 -19.51 18.34 -3.48
N THR A 153 -20.39 18.79 -2.60
CA THR A 153 -20.30 20.10 -1.95
C THR A 153 -19.26 20.11 -0.83
N ASP A 154 -18.71 21.29 -0.51
CA ASP A 154 -17.74 21.45 0.58
C ASP A 154 -18.33 21.02 1.94
N ASP A 155 -19.64 21.18 2.14
CA ASP A 155 -20.33 20.71 3.34
C ASP A 155 -20.37 19.18 3.43
N GLU A 156 -20.54 18.47 2.30
CA GLU A 156 -20.44 17.02 2.24
C GLU A 156 -19.01 16.54 2.50
N TRP A 157 -18.01 17.28 2.02
CA TRP A 157 -16.60 17.04 2.33
C TRP A 157 -16.30 17.17 3.82
N ALA A 158 -16.86 18.19 4.49
CA ALA A 158 -16.67 18.41 5.93
C ALA A 158 -17.33 17.33 6.79
N ASN A 159 -18.41 16.70 6.30
CA ASN A 159 -19.19 15.69 7.01
C ASN A 159 -18.78 14.24 6.68
N LEU A 160 -17.64 14.01 6.02
CA LEU A 160 -17.15 12.66 5.78
C LEU A 160 -16.86 11.95 7.12
N PRO A 161 -17.47 10.77 7.37
CA PRO A 161 -17.22 10.05 8.61
C PRO A 161 -15.80 9.48 8.60
N GLU A 162 -15.14 9.52 9.75
CA GLU A 162 -13.87 8.81 9.91
C GLU A 162 -14.08 7.29 9.85
N VAL A 163 -13.06 6.58 9.35
CA VAL A 163 -13.10 5.11 9.28
C VAL A 163 -13.11 4.51 10.71
N GLY A 164 -14.27 4.03 11.14
CA GLY A 164 -14.37 3.22 12.35
C GLY A 164 -13.71 1.84 12.20
N ASP A 165 -13.53 1.09 13.31
CA ASP A 165 -13.04 -0.29 13.26
C ASP A 165 -14.13 -1.24 12.72
N LEU A 166 -14.34 -1.22 11.40
CA LEU A 166 -15.34 -2.03 10.69
C LEU A 166 -15.09 -3.53 10.83
N THR A 167 -13.85 -3.92 11.14
CA THR A 167 -13.43 -5.34 11.19
C THR A 167 -13.25 -5.86 12.62
N GLY A 168 -13.42 -4.99 13.63
CA GLY A 168 -13.13 -5.30 15.03
C GLY A 168 -11.70 -5.75 15.28
N LYS A 169 -10.78 -5.54 14.32
CA LYS A 169 -9.40 -6.04 14.38
C LYS A 169 -8.64 -5.35 15.51
N ASN A 170 -8.90 -4.07 15.74
CA ASN A 170 -8.25 -3.31 16.80
C ASN A 170 -8.74 -3.78 18.18
N ARG A 171 -10.03 -4.12 18.31
CA ARG A 171 -10.55 -4.74 19.54
C ARG A 171 -9.93 -6.12 19.79
N ARG A 172 -9.83 -6.95 18.76
CA ARG A 172 -9.28 -8.31 18.85
C ARG A 172 -7.79 -8.31 19.18
N SER A 173 -6.99 -7.46 18.52
CA SER A 173 -5.56 -7.33 18.79
C SER A 173 -5.32 -6.85 20.23
N LYS A 174 -6.12 -5.89 20.71
CA LYS A 174 -6.06 -5.41 22.10
C LYS A 174 -6.46 -6.49 23.11
N GLN A 175 -7.44 -7.34 22.80
CA GLN A 175 -7.82 -8.47 23.64
C GLN A 175 -6.73 -9.54 23.66
N ALA A 176 -6.13 -9.86 22.51
CA ALA A 176 -5.01 -10.80 22.41
C ALA A 176 -3.79 -10.32 23.22
N LEU A 177 -3.46 -9.02 23.17
CA LEU A 177 -2.38 -8.44 23.96
C LEU A 177 -2.64 -8.48 25.48
N ARG A 178 -3.92 -8.52 25.87
CA ARG A 178 -4.36 -8.68 27.27
C ARG A 178 -4.43 -10.14 27.72
N GLN A 179 -4.32 -11.11 26.81
CA GLN A 179 -4.24 -12.52 27.20
C GLN A 179 -2.90 -12.76 27.90
N ARG A 180 -2.98 -13.19 29.16
CA ARG A 180 -1.85 -13.67 29.93
C ARG A 180 -1.98 -15.18 30.03
N PHE A 181 -0.96 -15.89 29.56
CA PHE A 181 -0.88 -17.33 29.68
C PHE A 181 -0.20 -17.66 31.01
N TYR A 182 -0.87 -18.49 31.81
CA TYR A 182 -0.32 -19.06 33.04
C TYR A 182 0.02 -20.53 32.79
N ALA A 183 0.91 -21.09 33.60
CA ALA A 183 1.16 -22.53 33.57
C ALA A 183 -0.12 -23.29 33.92
N VAL A 184 -0.43 -24.34 33.14
CA VAL A 184 -1.58 -25.22 33.41
C VAL A 184 -1.29 -26.02 34.68
N PRO A 185 -2.21 -26.06 35.67
CA PRO A 185 -2.00 -26.85 36.87
C PRO A 185 -2.15 -28.36 36.59
N ASP A 186 -1.34 -29.18 37.26
CA ASP A 186 -1.28 -30.64 37.09
C ASP A 186 -2.62 -31.36 37.36
N SER A 187 -3.53 -30.72 38.10
CA SER A 187 -4.88 -31.25 38.35
C SER A 187 -5.72 -31.42 37.08
N VAL A 188 -5.46 -30.62 36.03
CA VAL A 188 -6.14 -30.76 34.73
C VAL A 188 -5.69 -32.03 34.01
N ILE A 189 -4.41 -32.42 34.16
CA ILE A 189 -3.86 -33.64 33.56
C ILE A 189 -4.43 -34.88 34.27
N ALA A 190 -4.55 -34.82 35.60
CA ALA A 190 -5.16 -35.88 36.38
C ALA A 190 -6.64 -36.10 35.99
N ALA A 191 -7.43 -35.04 35.87
CA ALA A 191 -8.82 -35.14 35.46
C ALA A 191 -9.01 -35.64 34.01
N ALA A 192 -8.11 -35.25 33.10
CA ALA A 192 -8.16 -35.71 31.71
C ALA A 192 -7.91 -37.23 31.59
N ARG A 193 -7.01 -37.78 32.42
CA ARG A 193 -6.74 -39.22 32.49
C ARG A 193 -8.00 -40.01 32.84
N ASP A 194 -8.75 -39.55 33.84
CA ASP A 194 -9.93 -40.26 34.33
C ASP A 194 -11.11 -40.15 33.36
N SER A 195 -11.21 -39.05 32.59
CA SER A 195 -12.29 -38.85 31.61
C SER A 195 -12.16 -39.66 30.32
N SER A 196 -10.95 -40.08 29.94
CA SER A 196 -10.71 -40.82 28.69
C SER A 196 -11.05 -42.31 28.80
N GLU A 197 -11.57 -42.75 29.95
CA GLU A 197 -11.98 -44.11 30.23
C GLU A 197 -13.48 -44.29 29.92
N MET A 198 -13.85 -44.45 28.65
CA MET A 198 -15.19 -44.92 28.25
C MET A 198 -15.08 -46.13 27.32
N GLY A 199 -15.72 -47.23 27.74
CA GLY A 199 -15.66 -48.55 27.12
C GLY A 199 -16.34 -48.63 25.75
N THR A 200 -15.75 -49.46 24.87
CA THR A 200 -16.11 -49.61 23.46
C THR A 200 -17.09 -50.76 23.22
N THR A 201 -18.38 -50.47 23.03
CA THR A 201 -19.32 -51.38 22.33
C THR A 201 -20.30 -50.57 21.47
N VAL A 202 -20.23 -50.76 20.15
CA VAL A 202 -21.07 -50.12 19.13
C VAL A 202 -21.78 -51.23 18.35
N MET A 203 -23.11 -51.14 18.21
CA MET A 203 -23.88 -51.97 17.28
C MET A 203 -24.45 -51.09 16.16
N ASP A 204 -24.25 -51.63 14.97
CA ASP A 204 -24.61 -51.24 13.61
C ASP A 204 -26.11 -51.45 13.34
N GLU A 205 -26.76 -50.56 12.58
CA GLU A 205 -27.81 -50.94 11.61
C GLU A 205 -28.28 -49.73 10.76
N GLY A 206 -27.85 -49.71 9.49
CA GLY A 206 -28.73 -49.90 8.33
C GLY A 206 -30.02 -49.07 8.10
N THR A 207 -29.97 -48.32 6.98
CA THR A 207 -30.99 -48.30 5.90
C THR A 207 -32.23 -47.37 6.02
N SER A 208 -32.35 -46.38 5.10
CA SER A 208 -33.33 -46.41 3.98
C SER A 208 -33.70 -45.03 3.39
N SER A 209 -33.73 -45.01 2.05
CA SER A 209 -34.63 -44.33 1.10
C SER A 209 -34.73 -42.79 1.01
N ASN A 210 -34.07 -42.33 -0.04
CA ASN A 210 -34.42 -41.32 -1.04
C ASN A 210 -35.94 -41.03 -1.21
N ALA A 211 -36.35 -39.79 -0.98
CA ALA A 211 -37.58 -39.20 -1.51
C ALA A 211 -37.28 -37.78 -2.02
N GLY A 212 -36.99 -37.69 -3.33
CA GLY A 212 -36.92 -36.42 -4.04
C GLY A 212 -38.32 -35.87 -4.28
N GLY A 213 -38.60 -34.69 -3.72
CA GLY A 213 -39.83 -33.96 -3.90
C GLY A 213 -39.54 -32.57 -4.45
N SER A 214 -39.86 -32.40 -5.73
CA SER A 214 -40.42 -31.20 -6.36
C SER A 214 -40.27 -29.85 -5.62
N ASP A 215 -39.40 -28.98 -6.13
CA ASP A 215 -39.71 -27.54 -6.24
C ASP A 215 -38.60 -26.85 -7.07
N ALA A 216 -38.78 -26.86 -8.40
CA ALA A 216 -37.96 -26.13 -9.35
C ALA A 216 -38.80 -25.11 -10.11
N ALA A 217 -39.50 -24.26 -9.36
CA ALA A 217 -40.25 -23.14 -9.90
C ALA A 217 -40.10 -21.91 -8.98
N ASP A 218 -38.92 -21.30 -8.96
CA ASP A 218 -38.82 -19.82 -8.95
C ASP A 218 -37.38 -19.37 -9.21
N GLY A 219 -37.12 -18.89 -10.42
CA GLY A 219 -35.84 -18.31 -10.78
C GLY A 219 -35.83 -16.82 -10.45
N THR A 220 -35.20 -16.43 -9.34
CA THR A 220 -34.42 -15.16 -9.26
C THR A 220 -33.55 -15.01 -8.02
N MET A 221 -33.76 -15.71 -6.90
CA MET A 221 -32.72 -15.85 -5.86
C MET A 221 -32.89 -17.16 -5.08
N THR A 222 -31.93 -18.07 -5.21
CA THR A 222 -31.85 -19.24 -4.34
C THR A 222 -31.50 -18.79 -2.93
N ASN A 223 -32.49 -18.76 -2.04
CA ASN A 223 -32.28 -18.38 -0.65
C ASN A 223 -31.57 -19.52 0.10
N PHE A 224 -30.24 -19.45 0.19
CA PHE A 224 -29.40 -20.44 0.87
C PHE A 224 -29.78 -20.64 2.34
N ALA A 225 -30.33 -19.62 3.01
CA ALA A 225 -30.80 -19.75 4.39
C ALA A 225 -32.03 -20.65 4.50
N LYS A 226 -32.96 -20.59 3.54
CA LYS A 226 -34.12 -21.49 3.48
C LYS A 226 -33.69 -22.94 3.20
N ILE A 227 -32.71 -23.14 2.32
CA ILE A 227 -32.14 -24.46 2.02
C ILE A 227 -31.40 -25.02 3.25
N GLY A 228 -30.63 -24.20 3.96
CA GLY A 228 -29.96 -24.58 5.21
C GLY A 228 -30.97 -24.99 6.28
N ALA A 229 -31.99 -24.17 6.53
CA ALA A 229 -33.04 -24.47 7.50
C ALA A 229 -33.84 -25.75 7.16
N ALA A 230 -34.09 -26.01 5.88
CA ALA A 230 -34.73 -27.25 5.45
C ALA A 230 -33.86 -28.47 5.74
N ARG A 231 -32.54 -28.38 5.48
CA ARG A 231 -31.58 -29.45 5.79
C ARG A 231 -31.47 -29.69 7.29
N ASP A 232 -31.42 -28.64 8.10
CA ASP A 232 -31.38 -28.74 9.57
C ASP A 232 -32.64 -29.40 10.12
N LYS A 233 -33.82 -29.12 9.54
CA LYS A 233 -35.08 -29.77 9.93
C LYS A 233 -35.08 -31.27 9.62
N VAL A 234 -34.54 -31.67 8.47
CA VAL A 234 -34.40 -33.09 8.09
C VAL A 234 -33.36 -33.80 8.95
N LEU A 235 -32.24 -33.13 9.28
CA LEU A 235 -31.27 -33.66 10.23
C LEU A 235 -31.87 -33.81 11.62
N LYS A 236 -32.64 -32.82 12.08
CA LYS A 236 -33.36 -32.89 13.35
C LYS A 236 -34.35 -34.05 13.38
N SER A 237 -35.13 -34.27 12.31
CA SER A 237 -36.06 -35.41 12.26
C SER A 237 -35.34 -36.75 12.25
N ARG A 238 -34.19 -36.85 11.57
CA ARG A 238 -33.36 -38.07 11.61
C ARG A 238 -32.70 -38.30 12.97
N LEU A 239 -32.29 -37.23 13.66
CA LEU A 239 -31.73 -37.32 15.01
C LEU A 239 -32.81 -37.68 16.04
N GLU A 240 -34.03 -37.17 15.88
CA GLU A 240 -35.18 -37.51 16.72
C GLU A 240 -35.60 -38.97 16.51
N GLN A 241 -35.64 -39.44 15.26
CA GLN A 241 -35.90 -40.84 14.95
C GLN A 241 -34.79 -41.77 15.48
N ALA A 242 -33.52 -41.40 15.31
CA ALA A 242 -32.41 -42.16 15.88
C ALA A 242 -32.46 -42.14 17.42
N GLY A 243 -32.78 -41.00 18.01
CA GLY A 243 -32.91 -40.82 19.46
C GLY A 243 -34.11 -41.54 20.07
N SER A 244 -35.20 -41.73 19.31
CA SER A 244 -36.36 -42.49 19.77
C SER A 244 -36.17 -44.00 19.68
N ASP A 245 -35.47 -44.49 18.64
CA ASP A 245 -35.30 -45.93 18.41
C ASP A 245 -34.09 -46.53 19.15
N SER A 246 -33.07 -45.73 19.50
CA SER A 246 -31.83 -46.22 20.11
C SER A 246 -31.57 -45.76 21.55
N ALA A 247 -32.37 -44.85 22.12
CA ALA A 247 -32.29 -44.51 23.53
C ALA A 247 -33.09 -45.51 24.36
N ALA A 248 -32.38 -46.38 25.10
CA ALA A 248 -32.97 -47.12 26.19
C ALA A 248 -33.76 -46.16 27.10
N PRO A 249 -35.01 -46.49 27.50
CA PRO A 249 -35.84 -45.60 28.31
C PRO A 249 -35.14 -45.33 29.65
N GLY A 250 -34.57 -44.13 29.81
CA GLY A 250 -33.96 -43.70 31.08
C GLY A 250 -32.70 -42.83 31.01
N THR A 251 -32.05 -42.64 29.86
CA THR A 251 -30.81 -41.85 29.78
C THR A 251 -31.01 -40.36 29.45
N SER A 252 -32.16 -39.97 28.90
CA SER A 252 -32.55 -38.56 28.72
C SER A 252 -33.60 -38.15 29.76
N THR A 253 -33.22 -37.27 30.67
CA THR A 253 -34.15 -36.66 31.64
C THR A 253 -34.61 -35.32 31.08
N SER A 254 -35.85 -35.26 30.58
CA SER A 254 -36.51 -33.98 30.29
C SER A 254 -37.43 -33.66 31.46
N ILE A 255 -37.13 -32.57 32.16
CA ILE A 255 -37.98 -32.09 33.27
C ILE A 255 -38.93 -31.05 32.69
N ASP A 256 -40.20 -31.11 33.06
CA ASP A 256 -41.17 -30.08 32.68
C ASP A 256 -40.76 -28.72 33.30
N PRO A 257 -40.42 -27.71 32.48
CA PRO A 257 -40.00 -26.41 32.98
C PRO A 257 -41.10 -25.71 33.79
N GLN A 258 -42.38 -26.03 33.55
CA GLN A 258 -43.50 -25.50 34.34
C GLN A 258 -43.62 -26.15 35.71
N ALA A 259 -43.18 -27.41 35.85
CA ALA A 259 -43.17 -28.10 37.13
C ALA A 259 -42.11 -27.51 38.07
N ILE A 260 -40.94 -27.12 37.57
CA ILE A 260 -39.89 -26.47 38.37
C ILE A 260 -40.36 -25.10 38.88
N LEU A 261 -41.02 -24.31 38.03
CA LEU A 261 -41.49 -22.96 38.40
C LEU A 261 -42.59 -22.96 39.49
N ARG A 262 -43.37 -24.04 39.59
CA ARG A 262 -44.45 -24.15 40.59
C ARG A 262 -43.95 -24.61 41.97
N VAL A 263 -42.76 -25.20 42.06
CA VAL A 263 -42.18 -25.68 43.33
C VAL A 263 -41.56 -24.54 44.14
N ASP A 264 -41.13 -23.44 43.50
CA ASP A 264 -40.53 -22.28 44.18
C ASP A 264 -41.53 -21.22 44.66
N THR A 265 -42.84 -21.40 44.42
CA THR A 265 -43.88 -20.42 44.79
C THR A 265 -44.73 -20.79 46.02
N SER A 266 -44.29 -21.75 46.84
CA SER A 266 -44.95 -22.14 48.10
C SER A 266 -44.17 -21.69 49.33
#